data_AF-A0A433U188-F1
#
_entry.id   AF-A0A433U188-F1
#
_cell.length_a   1.000
_cell.length_b   1.000
_cell.length_c   1.000
_cell.angle_alpha   90.00
_cell.angle_beta   90.00
_cell.angle_gamma   90.00
#
_symmetry.space_group_name_H-M   'P 1'
#
loop_
_entity.id
_entity.type
_entity.pdbx_description
1 polymer ?
#
loop_
_entity_poly.entity_id
_entity_poly.type
_entity_poly.pdbx_seq_one_letter_code
_entity_poly.pdbx_strand_id
1 'polypeptide(L)'
;MAFLECNDQCRQTKFRGTSGRKVVSAADHLSSMSRSGMSNIICAAYCRRNINCDLYHYSTVHNVCETFKKTSGFNVIDDLTADPNWSSWIEIGTWTLVFRSQSRIGVSTYETWIDSAHQDDNPYPSDFPAACLGLSLYDNCDRHFRSRVLDNWVNIKEVYFSLVKDDVEVVRILFDGQGTDRMSWFSQSRILDSSWSELATDAKLEPVMISG
;
A
#
# COMPACT_ATOMS: atom_id res chain seq x y z
N MET A 1 3.03 -17.30 -12.07
CA MET A 1 3.76 -16.90 -10.84
C MET A 1 4.55 -18.06 -10.21
N ALA A 2 5.79 -17.81 -9.75
CA ALA A 2 6.57 -18.73 -8.89
C ALA A 2 7.24 -17.93 -7.76
N PHE A 3 6.88 -18.23 -6.52
CA PHE A 3 7.44 -17.78 -5.26
C PHE A 3 8.59 -18.70 -4.87
N LEU A 4 9.72 -18.18 -4.39
CA LEU A 4 10.71 -19.08 -3.81
C LEU A 4 11.26 -18.65 -2.45
N GLU A 5 11.20 -19.59 -1.50
CA GLU A 5 11.71 -19.44 -0.15
C GLU A 5 13.07 -20.13 0.01
N CYS A 6 13.97 -19.50 0.77
CA CYS A 6 15.19 -20.14 1.28
C CYS A 6 14.95 -20.59 2.73
N ASN A 7 15.20 -21.87 3.02
CA ASN A 7 15.27 -22.35 4.40
C ASN A 7 16.60 -21.95 5.06
N ASP A 8 16.64 -22.00 6.40
CA ASP A 8 17.72 -21.55 7.31
C ASP A 8 19.13 -22.15 7.10
N GLN A 9 19.36 -22.89 6.00
CA GLN A 9 20.67 -23.41 5.60
C GLN A 9 21.18 -22.87 4.26
N CYS A 10 20.57 -21.82 3.71
CA CYS A 10 21.00 -21.28 2.41
C CYS A 10 22.32 -20.51 2.47
N ARG A 11 23.43 -21.22 2.25
CA ARG A 11 24.49 -20.68 1.39
C ARG A 11 23.97 -20.59 -0.05
N GLN A 12 23.32 -19.48 -0.41
CA GLN A 12 23.13 -18.89 -1.76
C GLN A 12 23.13 -19.82 -3.01
N THR A 13 22.48 -20.99 -2.99
CA THR A 13 22.55 -21.92 -4.14
C THR A 13 21.24 -22.53 -4.59
N LYS A 14 20.17 -22.51 -3.78
CA LYS A 14 18.88 -23.09 -4.16
C LYS A 14 17.71 -22.30 -3.59
N PHE A 15 16.87 -21.79 -4.48
CA PHE A 15 15.55 -21.24 -4.18
C PHE A 15 14.50 -22.35 -4.32
N ARG A 16 13.52 -22.46 -3.41
CA ARG A 16 12.44 -23.48 -3.51
C ARG A 16 11.18 -22.91 -4.14
N GLY A 17 10.77 -23.42 -5.30
CA GLY A 17 9.68 -22.85 -6.09
C GLY A 17 8.27 -23.29 -5.70
N THR A 18 7.37 -22.33 -5.59
CA THR A 18 5.96 -22.51 -5.27
C THR A 18 5.14 -21.60 -6.18
N SER A 19 4.36 -22.18 -7.08
CA SER A 19 3.54 -21.37 -7.98
C SER A 19 2.36 -20.73 -7.26
N GLY A 20 1.91 -19.58 -7.75
CA GLY A 20 0.72 -18.90 -7.23
C GLY A 20 0.90 -18.37 -5.81
N ARG A 21 2.04 -17.76 -5.50
CA ARG A 21 2.30 -17.20 -4.17
C ARG A 21 3.00 -15.84 -4.25
N LYS A 22 2.64 -14.88 -3.40
CA LYS A 22 3.27 -13.55 -3.31
C LYS A 22 3.67 -13.21 -1.87
N VAL A 23 4.71 -12.40 -1.77
CA VAL A 23 5.20 -11.79 -0.53
C VAL A 23 4.35 -10.56 -0.25
N VAL A 24 3.65 -10.54 0.88
CA VAL A 24 2.72 -9.45 1.22
C VAL A 24 3.04 -8.76 2.54
N SER A 25 3.89 -9.34 3.40
CA SER A 25 4.36 -8.68 4.62
C SER A 25 5.68 -9.24 5.14
N ALA A 26 6.30 -8.52 6.09
CA ALA A 26 7.51 -8.91 6.82
C ALA A 26 8.75 -9.21 5.93
N ALA A 27 8.88 -8.46 4.84
CA ALA A 27 10.09 -8.44 4.02
C ALA A 27 10.38 -7.02 3.53
N ASP A 28 11.64 -6.59 3.63
CA ASP A 28 12.06 -5.30 3.08
C ASP A 28 12.18 -5.44 1.57
N HIS A 29 11.41 -4.65 0.82
CA HIS A 29 11.58 -4.58 -0.63
C HIS A 29 12.97 -4.01 -0.95
N LEU A 30 13.76 -4.77 -1.71
CA LEU A 30 15.12 -4.39 -2.09
C LEU A 30 15.15 -3.71 -3.45
N SER A 31 14.47 -4.28 -4.44
CA SER A 31 14.42 -3.72 -5.79
C SER A 31 13.39 -4.40 -6.67
N SER A 32 12.86 -3.63 -7.62
CA SER A 32 11.98 -4.06 -8.70
C SER A 32 12.71 -3.84 -10.05
N MET A 33 12.62 -4.83 -10.94
CA MET A 33 13.31 -4.80 -12.23
C MET A 33 12.39 -5.33 -13.33
N SER A 34 12.29 -4.58 -14.42
CA SER A 34 11.61 -5.00 -15.66
C SER A 34 12.58 -4.88 -16.84
N ARG A 35 12.66 -5.91 -17.69
CA ARG A 35 13.48 -5.89 -18.92
C ARG A 35 12.98 -6.88 -19.95
N SER A 36 13.24 -6.64 -21.24
CA SER A 36 12.87 -7.59 -22.30
C SER A 36 13.51 -8.95 -22.04
N GLY A 37 12.71 -10.02 -22.06
CA GLY A 37 13.19 -11.37 -21.77
C GLY A 37 13.49 -11.59 -20.28
N MET A 38 12.81 -10.88 -19.37
CA MET A 38 12.83 -11.25 -17.96
C MET A 38 12.33 -12.68 -17.81
N SER A 39 12.89 -13.41 -16.86
CA SER A 39 12.48 -14.77 -16.58
C SER A 39 12.71 -15.05 -15.10
N ASN A 40 12.09 -16.12 -14.62
CA ASN A 40 12.32 -16.60 -13.27
C ASN A 40 13.82 -16.83 -12.98
N ILE A 41 14.55 -17.43 -13.94
CA ILE A 41 15.99 -17.70 -13.82
C ILE A 41 16.79 -16.39 -13.69
N ILE A 42 16.43 -15.38 -14.48
CA ILE A 42 17.08 -14.07 -14.41
C ILE A 42 16.80 -13.40 -13.07
N CYS A 43 15.56 -13.48 -12.59
CA CYS A 43 15.19 -12.92 -11.29
C CYS A 43 15.93 -13.61 -10.13
N ALA A 44 16.07 -14.94 -10.20
CA ALA A 44 16.88 -15.72 -9.26
C ALA A 44 18.35 -15.28 -9.26
N ALA A 45 18.93 -15.13 -10.44
CA ALA A 45 20.31 -14.70 -10.60
C ALA A 45 20.53 -13.28 -10.08
N TYR A 46 19.54 -12.42 -10.24
CA TYR A 46 19.57 -11.04 -9.76
C TYR A 46 19.48 -10.97 -8.23
N CYS A 47 18.51 -11.67 -7.62
CA CYS A 47 18.43 -11.82 -6.17
C CYS A 47 19.75 -12.36 -5.59
N ARG A 48 20.30 -13.42 -6.20
CA ARG A 48 21.57 -14.02 -5.77
C ARG A 48 22.76 -13.05 -5.76
N ARG A 49 22.78 -12.04 -6.64
CA ARG A 49 23.85 -11.03 -6.68
C ARG A 49 23.76 -10.03 -5.55
N ASN A 50 22.58 -9.86 -4.95
CA ASN A 50 22.37 -8.98 -3.82
C ASN A 50 22.50 -9.79 -2.52
N ILE A 51 23.53 -9.47 -1.72
CA ILE A 51 23.81 -10.15 -0.44
C ILE A 51 22.66 -10.04 0.57
N ASN A 52 21.80 -9.04 0.42
CA ASN A 52 20.64 -8.82 1.28
C ASN A 52 19.38 -9.52 0.78
N CYS A 53 19.39 -10.14 -0.40
CA CYS A 53 18.20 -10.77 -0.96
C CYS A 53 18.01 -12.18 -0.43
N ASP A 54 16.91 -12.37 0.29
CA ASP A 54 16.52 -13.66 0.85
C ASP A 54 15.43 -14.34 0.02
N LEU A 55 14.64 -13.56 -0.73
CA LEU A 55 13.50 -14.04 -1.49
C LEU A 55 13.17 -13.11 -2.67
N TYR A 56 12.47 -13.66 -3.66
CA TYR A 56 12.04 -12.91 -4.83
C TYR A 56 10.71 -13.43 -5.38
N HIS A 57 10.03 -12.61 -6.17
CA HIS A 57 8.95 -13.06 -7.02
C HIS A 57 9.15 -12.62 -8.47
N TYR A 58 8.59 -13.39 -9.40
CA TYR A 58 8.59 -13.07 -10.81
C TYR A 58 7.17 -13.17 -11.37
N SER A 59 6.69 -12.07 -11.96
CA SER A 59 5.44 -12.04 -12.71
C SER A 59 5.72 -12.33 -14.18
N THR A 60 5.15 -13.43 -14.68
CA THR A 60 5.19 -13.80 -16.11
C THR A 60 4.31 -12.90 -16.97
N VAL A 61 3.28 -12.29 -16.38
CA VAL A 61 2.34 -11.40 -17.08
C VAL A 61 2.94 -10.02 -17.28
N HIS A 62 3.49 -9.46 -16.20
CA HIS A 62 4.04 -8.10 -16.23
C HIS A 62 5.54 -8.06 -16.56
N ASN A 63 6.18 -9.23 -16.65
CA ASN A 63 7.60 -9.37 -16.97
C ASN A 63 8.52 -8.60 -15.98
N VAL A 64 8.12 -8.60 -14.70
CA VAL A 64 8.78 -7.89 -13.60
C VAL A 64 9.28 -8.89 -12.55
N CYS A 65 10.47 -8.59 -12.03
CA CYS A 65 11.15 -9.25 -10.94
C CYS A 65 11.20 -8.33 -9.72
N GLU A 66 10.72 -8.79 -8.57
CA GLU A 66 10.88 -8.07 -7.30
C GLU A 66 11.66 -8.92 -6.30
N THR A 67 12.54 -8.27 -5.55
CA THR A 67 13.48 -8.90 -4.61
C THR A 67 13.30 -8.33 -3.22
N PHE A 68 13.49 -9.15 -2.19
CA PHE A 68 13.21 -8.76 -0.81
C PHE A 68 14.21 -9.38 0.17
N LYS A 69 14.36 -8.73 1.32
CA LYS A 69 15.09 -9.23 2.50
C LYS A 69 14.09 -9.70 3.55
N LYS A 70 14.30 -10.86 4.13
CA LYS A 70 13.44 -11.44 5.18
C LYS A 70 13.67 -10.69 6.49
N THR A 71 12.61 -10.20 7.14
CA THR A 71 12.70 -9.65 8.50
C THR A 71 12.30 -10.70 9.54
N SER A 72 12.76 -10.55 10.79
CA SER A 72 12.39 -11.43 11.90
C SER A 72 10.87 -11.37 12.14
N GLY A 73 10.19 -12.52 12.18
CA GLY A 73 8.73 -12.60 12.27
C GLY A 73 8.02 -12.90 10.94
N PHE A 74 8.76 -13.35 9.92
CA PHE A 74 8.23 -13.73 8.61
C PHE A 74 7.05 -14.72 8.72
N ASN A 75 5.85 -14.16 8.57
CA ASN A 75 4.62 -14.87 8.26
C ASN A 75 3.90 -13.93 7.31
N VAL A 76 3.98 -14.13 6.00
CA VAL A 76 2.82 -14.18 5.09
C VAL A 76 3.35 -14.50 3.68
N ILE A 77 3.03 -15.71 3.23
CA ILE A 77 2.99 -16.05 1.82
C ILE A 77 1.51 -16.19 1.49
N ASP A 78 0.98 -15.34 0.61
CA ASP A 78 -0.44 -15.43 0.23
C ASP A 78 -0.61 -16.39 -0.96
N ASP A 79 -1.63 -17.26 -0.91
CA ASP A 79 -1.95 -18.25 -1.95
C ASP A 79 -2.81 -17.59 -3.05
N LEU A 80 -2.17 -17.24 -4.16
CA LEU A 80 -2.81 -16.68 -5.34
C LEU A 80 -3.32 -17.80 -6.25
N THR A 81 -4.64 -17.93 -6.31
CA THR A 81 -5.35 -18.95 -7.12
C THR A 81 -5.32 -18.67 -8.63
N ALA A 82 -4.88 -17.47 -9.05
CA ALA A 82 -4.61 -17.12 -10.44
C ALA A 82 -3.61 -15.95 -10.55
N ASP A 83 -3.04 -15.72 -11.74
CA ASP A 83 -2.21 -14.55 -12.09
C ASP A 83 -3.04 -13.46 -12.82
N PRO A 84 -4.03 -12.79 -12.18
CA PRO A 84 -4.55 -11.53 -12.66
C PRO A 84 -4.39 -10.45 -11.59
N ASN A 85 -3.84 -9.32 -12.00
CA ASN A 85 -3.70 -8.08 -11.24
C ASN A 85 -2.67 -8.10 -10.10
N TRP A 86 -1.66 -7.26 -10.27
CA TRP A 86 -0.97 -6.52 -9.22
C TRP A 86 -1.89 -5.69 -8.30
N SER A 87 -3.05 -6.17 -7.89
CA SER A 87 -3.82 -5.57 -6.79
C SER A 87 -3.32 -6.07 -5.45
N SER A 88 -2.04 -5.78 -5.15
CA SER A 88 -1.65 -5.63 -3.75
C SER A 88 -2.21 -4.30 -3.28
N TRP A 89 -3.36 -4.37 -2.62
CA TRP A 89 -3.81 -3.31 -1.75
C TRP A 89 -2.75 -3.11 -0.66
N ILE A 90 -2.46 -1.87 -0.28
CA ILE A 90 -1.59 -1.60 0.85
C ILE A 90 -2.46 -1.76 2.10
N GLU A 91 -2.22 -2.77 2.91
CA GLU A 91 -3.04 -3.06 4.08
C GLU A 91 -2.41 -2.51 5.37
N ILE A 92 -3.22 -1.84 6.19
CA ILE A 92 -2.89 -1.39 7.55
C ILE A 92 -3.87 -2.08 8.49
N GLY A 93 -3.43 -3.18 9.10
CA GLY A 93 -4.32 -4.05 9.89
C GLY A 93 -5.34 -4.72 8.97
N THR A 94 -6.63 -4.46 9.21
CA THR A 94 -7.75 -4.97 8.40
C THR A 94 -8.24 -3.97 7.35
N TRP A 95 -7.59 -2.82 7.22
CA TRP A 95 -7.98 -1.73 6.33
C TRP A 95 -7.05 -1.64 5.13
N THR A 96 -7.59 -1.24 3.98
CA THR A 96 -6.79 -0.84 2.82
C THR A 96 -6.48 0.65 2.89
N LEU A 97 -5.20 1.02 2.80
CA LEU A 97 -4.75 2.39 2.63
C LEU A 97 -5.12 2.86 1.22
N VAL A 98 -5.99 3.87 1.16
CA VAL A 98 -6.45 4.47 -0.09
C VAL A 98 -5.75 5.80 -0.36
N PHE A 99 -5.43 6.54 0.71
CA PHE A 99 -4.77 7.82 0.61
C PHE A 99 -4.00 8.13 1.90
N ARG A 100 -2.82 8.75 1.78
CA ARG A 100 -2.06 9.28 2.91
C ARG A 100 -1.57 10.67 2.56
N SER A 101 -1.89 11.64 3.40
CA SER A 101 -1.36 12.99 3.28
C SER A 101 -0.24 13.23 4.30
N GLN A 102 0.90 13.73 3.84
CA GLN A 102 2.00 14.17 4.70
C GLN A 102 1.97 15.69 4.89
N SER A 103 1.99 16.16 6.13
CA SER A 103 2.08 17.61 6.37
C SER A 103 3.50 18.13 6.09
N ARG A 104 3.62 19.42 5.75
CA ARG A 104 4.88 20.18 5.64
C ARG A 104 5.86 19.74 4.52
N ILE A 105 5.38 19.00 3.51
CA ILE A 105 6.19 18.63 2.33
C ILE A 105 6.04 19.60 1.14
N GLY A 106 5.20 20.63 1.27
CA GLY A 106 4.98 21.61 0.19
C GLY A 106 4.17 21.10 -1.00
N VAL A 107 3.47 19.96 -0.85
CA VAL A 107 2.59 19.36 -1.88
C VAL A 107 1.13 19.49 -1.45
N SER A 108 0.26 19.95 -2.34
CA SER A 108 -1.17 20.12 -2.06
C SER A 108 -1.87 18.78 -1.86
N THR A 109 -2.46 18.57 -0.70
CA THR A 109 -3.26 17.37 -0.40
C THR A 109 -4.47 17.26 -1.32
N TYR A 110 -5.17 18.38 -1.55
CA TYR A 110 -6.40 18.38 -2.33
C TYR A 110 -6.13 18.12 -3.81
N GLU A 111 -5.09 18.75 -4.38
CA GLU A 111 -4.72 18.52 -5.79
C GLU A 111 -4.32 17.06 -6.01
N THR A 112 -3.53 16.45 -5.10
CA THR A 112 -3.22 15.02 -5.21
C THR A 112 -4.47 14.15 -5.05
N TRP A 113 -5.38 14.48 -4.14
CA TRP A 113 -6.62 13.71 -3.96
C TRP A 113 -7.43 13.62 -5.27
N ILE A 114 -7.62 14.75 -5.95
CA ILE A 114 -8.48 14.82 -7.15
C ILE A 114 -7.78 14.36 -8.44
N ASP A 115 -6.45 14.25 -8.45
CA ASP A 115 -5.67 13.91 -9.64
C ASP A 115 -5.88 12.44 -10.06
N SER A 116 -6.88 12.21 -10.90
CA SER A 116 -7.19 10.88 -11.46
C SER A 116 -6.18 10.38 -12.50
N ALA A 117 -5.20 11.20 -12.89
CA ALA A 117 -4.14 10.78 -13.80
C ALA A 117 -2.96 10.12 -13.06
N HIS A 118 -2.90 10.26 -11.73
CA HIS A 118 -1.81 9.78 -10.88
C HIS A 118 -2.27 8.64 -9.97
N GLN A 119 -1.45 7.60 -9.81
CA GLN A 119 -1.67 6.51 -8.85
C GLN A 119 -0.32 5.89 -8.44
N ASP A 120 -0.18 5.57 -7.15
CA ASP A 120 1.07 5.09 -6.55
C ASP A 120 1.09 3.58 -6.29
N ASP A 121 0.02 2.86 -6.64
CA ASP A 121 -0.14 1.43 -6.34
C ASP A 121 -0.25 0.53 -7.58
N ASN A 122 -0.22 1.09 -8.80
CA ASN A 122 -0.32 0.32 -10.03
C ASN A 122 0.20 1.04 -11.30
N PRO A 123 1.45 0.79 -11.72
CA PRO A 123 2.48 0.05 -10.99
C PRO A 123 2.92 0.82 -9.75
N TYR A 124 3.33 0.11 -8.70
CA TYR A 124 3.98 0.73 -7.55
C TYR A 124 5.31 1.36 -8.00
N PRO A 125 5.55 2.68 -7.82
CA PRO A 125 6.78 3.31 -8.27
C PRO A 125 7.98 2.73 -7.52
N SER A 126 9.05 2.37 -8.24
CA SER A 126 10.25 1.78 -7.64
C SER A 126 10.97 2.72 -6.67
N ASP A 127 10.73 4.03 -6.78
CA ASP A 127 11.29 5.09 -5.95
C ASP A 127 10.33 5.55 -4.84
N PHE A 128 9.14 4.95 -4.69
CA PHE A 128 8.16 5.39 -3.70
C PHE A 128 8.69 5.10 -2.28
N PRO A 129 8.87 6.12 -1.41
CA PRO A 129 9.46 5.91 -0.09
C PRO A 129 8.55 5.07 0.81
N ALA A 130 9.08 4.02 1.43
CA ALA A 130 8.32 3.21 2.37
C ALA A 130 7.75 4.02 3.56
N ALA A 131 8.45 5.08 3.96
CA ALA A 131 7.98 6.04 4.97
C ALA A 131 6.66 6.73 4.58
N CYS A 132 6.37 6.85 3.28
CA CYS A 132 5.11 7.39 2.78
C CYS A 132 3.94 6.40 2.77
N LEU A 133 4.16 5.16 3.24
CA LEU A 133 3.12 4.16 3.42
C LEU A 133 2.81 3.88 4.90
N GLY A 134 3.75 4.21 5.79
CA GLY A 134 3.62 4.02 7.22
C GLY A 134 2.87 5.16 7.91
N LEU A 135 2.23 4.83 9.03
CA LEU A 135 1.76 5.80 10.04
C LEU A 135 2.88 6.16 11.04
N SER A 136 4.09 5.66 10.80
CA SER A 136 5.30 5.97 11.55
C SER A 136 6.45 6.33 10.60
N LEU A 137 7.46 7.06 11.09
CA LEU A 137 8.65 7.51 10.33
C LEU A 137 8.42 8.69 9.36
N TYR A 138 7.79 9.77 9.83
CA TYR A 138 7.43 10.95 9.04
C TYR A 138 8.58 11.67 8.33
N ASP A 139 9.77 11.71 8.94
CA ASP A 139 10.89 12.55 8.47
C ASP A 139 11.44 12.15 7.09
N ASN A 140 11.08 10.96 6.60
CA ASN A 140 11.56 10.42 5.33
C ASN A 140 10.48 10.33 4.25
N CYS A 141 9.30 10.93 4.48
CA CYS A 141 8.26 10.98 3.46
C CYS A 141 8.25 12.33 2.74
N ASP A 142 8.41 12.30 1.42
CA ASP A 142 8.48 13.48 0.56
C ASP A 142 7.23 13.70 -0.32
N ARG A 143 6.25 12.79 -0.28
CA ARG A 143 5.05 12.84 -1.13
C ARG A 143 3.82 12.22 -0.47
N HIS A 144 2.64 12.59 -0.96
CA HIS A 144 1.40 11.91 -0.58
C HIS A 144 1.33 10.53 -1.24
N PHE A 145 0.57 9.61 -0.66
CA PHE A 145 0.22 8.35 -1.30
C PHE A 145 -1.20 8.43 -1.84
N ARG A 146 -1.41 8.01 -3.09
CA ARG A 146 -2.71 7.94 -3.74
C ARG A 146 -2.95 6.60 -4.42
N SER A 147 -3.96 5.86 -3.97
CA SER A 147 -4.36 4.59 -4.57
C SER A 147 -5.36 4.78 -5.72
N ARG A 148 -5.29 3.88 -6.72
CA ARG A 148 -6.32 3.74 -7.76
C ARG A 148 -7.74 3.43 -7.24
N VAL A 149 -7.89 3.06 -5.96
CA VAL A 149 -9.22 2.88 -5.33
C VAL A 149 -10.01 4.18 -5.38
N LEU A 150 -9.35 5.35 -5.32
CA LEU A 150 -10.03 6.63 -5.46
C LEU A 150 -10.68 6.82 -6.83
N ASP A 151 -10.12 6.24 -7.89
CA ASP A 151 -10.70 6.30 -9.24
C ASP A 151 -11.69 5.16 -9.49
N ASN A 152 -11.54 4.04 -8.77
CA ASN A 152 -12.41 2.87 -8.84
C ASN A 152 -13.19 2.71 -7.53
N TRP A 153 -13.90 3.76 -7.12
CA TRP A 153 -14.65 3.79 -5.86
C TRP A 153 -15.93 2.95 -5.98
N VAL A 154 -15.79 1.64 -5.82
CA VAL A 154 -16.89 0.68 -5.92
C VAL A 154 -16.85 -0.29 -4.74
N ASN A 155 -18.03 -0.67 -4.24
CA ASN A 155 -18.19 -1.62 -3.13
C ASN A 155 -17.48 -1.24 -1.82
N ILE A 156 -17.32 0.08 -1.57
CA ILE A 156 -16.79 0.58 -0.30
C ILE A 156 -17.88 0.47 0.77
N LYS A 157 -17.63 -0.32 1.81
CA LYS A 157 -18.56 -0.48 2.95
C LYS A 157 -18.38 0.60 3.99
N GLU A 158 -17.14 0.84 4.36
CA GLU A 158 -16.76 1.76 5.43
C GLU A 158 -15.51 2.52 5.01
N VAL A 159 -15.39 3.77 5.46
CA VAL A 159 -14.19 4.59 5.27
C VAL A 159 -13.65 4.98 6.63
N TYR A 160 -12.40 4.60 6.89
CA TYR A 160 -11.69 4.94 8.11
C TYR A 160 -10.82 6.18 7.87
N PHE A 161 -11.11 7.25 8.61
CA PHE A 161 -10.33 8.47 8.60
C PHE A 161 -9.53 8.60 9.90
N SER A 162 -8.22 8.81 9.76
CA SER A 162 -7.29 8.94 10.87
C SER A 162 -6.45 10.21 10.73
N LEU A 163 -6.31 10.96 11.82
CA LEU A 163 -5.26 11.95 11.97
C LEU A 163 -4.23 11.42 12.95
N VAL A 164 -2.98 11.40 12.51
CA VAL A 164 -1.85 10.91 13.31
C VAL A 164 -0.91 12.07 13.58
N LYS A 165 -0.46 12.19 14.83
CA LYS A 165 0.49 13.20 15.28
C LYS A 165 1.50 12.52 16.21
N ASP A 166 2.78 12.75 15.97
CA ASP A 166 3.87 12.18 16.79
C ASP A 166 3.75 10.65 16.94
N ASP A 167 3.48 9.97 15.82
CA ASP A 167 3.27 8.50 15.69
C ASP A 167 2.03 7.96 16.44
N VAL A 168 1.15 8.83 16.94
CA VAL A 168 -0.06 8.46 17.68
C VAL A 168 -1.31 8.92 16.93
N GLU A 169 -2.29 8.03 16.76
CA GLU A 169 -3.61 8.39 16.26
C GLU A 169 -4.30 9.31 17.28
N VAL A 170 -4.56 10.55 16.87
CA VAL A 170 -5.19 11.58 17.71
C VAL A 170 -6.65 11.83 17.36
N VAL A 171 -7.06 11.47 16.15
CA VAL A 171 -8.47 11.52 15.71
C VAL A 171 -8.78 10.30 14.88
N ARG A 172 -9.95 9.70 15.15
CA ARG A 172 -10.51 8.58 14.41
C ARG A 172 -11.97 8.86 14.07
N ILE A 173 -12.34 8.66 12.81
CA ILE A 173 -13.73 8.73 12.38
C ILE A 173 -13.99 7.58 11.41
N LEU A 174 -15.07 6.83 11.66
CA LEU A 174 -15.57 5.78 10.79
C LEU A 174 -16.82 6.29 10.07
N PHE A 175 -16.83 6.19 8.75
CA PHE A 175 -17.96 6.59 7.91
C PHE A 175 -18.60 5.40 7.19
N ASP A 176 -19.90 5.48 6.94
CA ASP A 176 -20.61 4.61 6.00
C ASP A 176 -20.24 4.98 4.56
N GLY A 177 -19.49 4.09 3.91
CA GLY A 177 -19.03 4.25 2.54
C GLY A 177 -20.05 3.82 1.49
N GLN A 178 -21.16 3.19 1.89
CA GLN A 178 -22.09 2.62 0.92
C GLN A 178 -22.82 3.70 0.11
N GLY A 179 -22.89 3.47 -1.20
CA GLY A 179 -23.53 4.39 -2.15
C GLY A 179 -22.85 5.77 -2.24
N THR A 180 -21.58 5.86 -1.85
CA THR A 180 -20.77 7.07 -1.98
C THR A 180 -19.86 7.01 -3.20
N ASP A 181 -19.28 8.15 -3.53
CA ASP A 181 -18.08 8.29 -4.34
C ASP A 181 -16.94 8.89 -3.50
N ARG A 182 -15.77 9.08 -4.13
CA ARG A 182 -14.60 9.70 -3.47
C ARG A 182 -14.84 11.11 -2.92
N MET A 183 -15.91 11.81 -3.32
CA MET A 183 -16.18 13.19 -2.90
C MET A 183 -17.32 13.31 -1.89
N SER A 184 -18.16 12.28 -1.73
CA SER A 184 -19.41 12.35 -0.97
C SER A 184 -19.42 11.54 0.33
N TRP A 185 -18.40 10.72 0.58
CA TRP A 185 -18.31 9.91 1.80
C TRP A 185 -18.05 10.75 3.06
N PHE A 186 -17.28 11.84 2.95
CA PHE A 186 -16.91 12.71 4.07
C PHE A 186 -18.06 13.66 4.43
N SER A 187 -19.05 13.14 5.13
CA SER A 187 -20.22 13.90 5.57
C SER A 187 -20.67 13.48 6.97
N GLN A 188 -21.17 14.44 7.75
CA GLN A 188 -21.58 14.20 9.13
C GLN A 188 -22.66 13.10 9.23
N SER A 189 -23.64 13.10 8.33
CA SER A 189 -24.73 12.11 8.30
C SER A 189 -24.26 10.68 8.04
N ARG A 190 -23.00 10.48 7.66
CA ARG A 190 -22.40 9.16 7.41
C ARG A 190 -21.49 8.70 8.54
N ILE A 191 -21.28 9.49 9.59
CA ILE A 191 -20.46 9.08 10.73
C ILE A 191 -21.13 7.91 11.43
N LEU A 192 -20.46 6.76 11.46
CA LEU A 192 -20.84 5.58 12.24
C LEU A 192 -20.25 5.62 13.64
N ASP A 193 -19.02 6.13 13.76
CA ASP A 193 -18.28 6.20 15.02
C ASP A 193 -17.19 7.28 14.95
N SER A 194 -16.86 7.92 16.08
CA SER A 194 -15.84 8.98 16.14
C SER A 194 -15.21 9.11 17.52
N SER A 195 -13.92 9.45 17.56
CA SER A 195 -13.24 9.89 18.78
C SER A 195 -13.78 11.23 19.32
N TRP A 196 -14.51 11.99 18.51
CA TRP A 196 -15.18 13.23 18.91
C TRP A 196 -16.68 12.99 19.09
N SER A 197 -17.11 12.84 20.33
CA SER A 197 -18.49 12.52 20.68
C SER A 197 -19.52 13.56 20.19
N GLU A 198 -19.11 14.82 20.05
CA GLU A 198 -19.99 15.91 19.64
C GLU A 198 -20.14 16.01 18.12
N LEU A 199 -19.23 15.42 17.35
CA LEU A 199 -19.22 15.57 15.89
C LEU A 199 -20.46 14.96 15.23
N ALA A 200 -21.03 13.91 15.80
CA ALA A 200 -22.22 13.25 15.24
C ALA A 200 -23.53 14.04 15.45
N THR A 201 -23.56 14.96 16.42
CA THR A 201 -24.78 15.66 16.85
C THR A 201 -24.69 17.19 16.76
N ASP A 202 -23.53 17.72 16.36
CA ASP A 202 -23.33 19.15 16.21
C ASP A 202 -24.13 19.71 15.02
N ALA A 203 -25.21 20.43 15.32
CA ALA A 203 -26.09 21.07 14.34
C ALA A 203 -25.47 22.32 13.66
N LYS A 204 -24.25 22.70 14.03
CA LYS A 204 -23.54 23.88 13.50
C LYS A 204 -22.34 23.53 12.62
N LEU A 205 -22.21 22.27 12.20
CA LEU A 205 -21.17 21.91 11.23
C LEU A 205 -21.48 22.53 9.87
N GLU A 206 -20.74 23.58 9.53
CA GLU A 206 -20.70 24.11 8.18
C GLU A 206 -19.79 23.21 7.31
N PRO A 207 -20.16 22.90 6.06
CA PRO A 207 -19.30 22.19 5.14
C PRO A 207 -17.96 22.92 4.99
N VAL A 208 -16.86 22.27 5.37
CA VAL A 208 -15.53 22.79 5.08
C VAL A 208 -15.27 22.57 3.60
N MET A 209 -15.37 23.65 2.83
CA MET A 209 -14.84 23.69 1.47
C MET A 209 -13.32 23.63 1.59
N ILE A 210 -12.71 22.49 1.25
CA ILE A 210 -11.26 22.39 1.10
C ILE A 210 -10.90 23.15 -0.18
N SER A 211 -10.79 24.48 -0.11
CA SER A 211 -10.18 25.28 -1.16
C SER A 211 -8.67 25.19 -1.05
N GLY A 212 -8.03 24.74 -2.12
CA GLY A 212 -6.57 24.67 -2.27
C GLY A 212 -5.89 26.03 -2.18
#